data_AF-A0A920M7E8-F1
#
_entry.id   AF-A0A920M7E8-F1
#
_cell.length_a   1.000
_cell.length_b   1.000
_cell.length_c   1.000
_cell.angle_alpha   90.00
_cell.angle_beta   90.00
_cell.angle_gamma   90.00
#
_symmetry.space_group_name_H-M   'P 1'
#
loop_
_entity.id
_entity.type
_entity.pdbx_description
1 polymer ?
#
loop_
_entity_poly.entity_id
_entity_poly.type
_entity_poly.pdbx_seq_one_letter_code
_entity_poly.pdbx_strand_id
1 'polypeptide(L)' 'MHHIHVWNLDEIRIALEAHVVVISENLSDVEKIKDQLKDILNSKFNISHSTLEFEHSIDASCEEND' A
#
# COMPACT_ATOMS: atom_id res chain seq x y z
N MET A 1 7.60 3.90 -2.11
CA MET A 1 6.80 3.56 -0.92
C MET A 1 7.50 4.16 0.28
N HIS A 2 6.74 4.78 1.18
CA HIS A 2 7.21 5.34 2.45
C HIS A 2 6.16 5.03 3.53
N HIS A 3 6.49 5.23 4.81
CA HIS A 3 5.64 4.88 5.96
C HIS A 3 5.01 3.49 5.87
N ILE A 4 5.82 2.46 6.15
CA ILE A 4 5.36 1.07 6.14
C ILE A 4 5.15 0.63 7.57
N HIS A 5 3.91 0.28 7.90
CA HIS A 5 3.58 -0.37 9.14
C HIS A 5 3.09 -1.78 8.90
N VAL A 6 3.65 -2.73 9.66
CA VAL A 6 3.26 -4.13 9.61
C VAL A 6 2.88 -4.56 11.01
N TRP A 7 1.69 -5.13 11.15
CA TRP A 7 1.21 -5.64 12.43
C TRP A 7 0.55 -7.00 12.26
N ASN A 8 0.77 -7.87 13.24
CA ASN A 8 0.07 -9.14 13.34
C ASN A 8 -1.27 -8.90 14.04
N LEU A 9 -2.36 -9.15 13.33
CA LEU A 9 -3.71 -9.16 13.90
C LEU A 9 -3.92 -10.41 14.75
N ASP A 10 -3.40 -11.55 14.27
CA ASP A 10 -3.44 -12.85 14.94
C ASP A 10 -2.22 -13.69 14.52
N GLU A 11 -2.11 -14.91 15.04
CA GLU A 11 -1.04 -15.89 14.74
C GLU A 11 -0.85 -16.17 13.24
N ILE A 12 -1.88 -15.93 12.42
CA ILE A 12 -1.92 -16.22 10.97
C ILE A 12 -2.18 -14.96 10.13
N ARG A 13 -2.76 -13.92 10.73
CA ARG A 13 -3.26 -12.76 10.00
C ARG A 13 -2.31 -11.58 10.17
N ILE A 14 -1.67 -11.20 9.09
CA ILE A 14 -0.81 -10.02 9.02
C ILE A 14 -1.61 -8.92 8.33
N ALA A 15 -1.50 -7.71 8.86
CA ALA A 15 -1.98 -6.52 8.21
C ALA A 15 -0.84 -5.53 7.92
N LEU A 16 -1.00 -4.84 6.80
CA LEU A 16 -0.01 -3.92 6.25
C LEU A 16 -0.68 -2.58 6.00
N GLU A 17 -0.04 -1.52 6.46
CA GLU A 17 -0.31 -0.16 6.01
C GLU A 17 0.92 0.39 5.32
N ALA A 18 0.74 0.96 4.12
CA ALA A 18 1.84 1.55 3.38
C ALA A 18 1.36 2.64 2.44
N HIS A 19 2.21 3.66 2.27
CA HIS A 19 2.00 4.71 1.30
C HIS A 19 2.73 4.38 -0.01
N VAL A 20 1.98 4.36 -1.10
CA VAL A 20 2.44 3.96 -2.44
C VAL A 20 2.37 5.15 -3.37
N VAL A 21 3.53 5.72 -3.69
CA VAL A 21 3.64 6.77 -4.70
C VAL A 21 3.48 6.18 -6.10
N VAL A 22 2.53 6.71 -6.86
CA VAL A 22 2.25 6.35 -8.26
C VAL A 22 2.46 7.55 -9.18
N ILE A 23 3.00 7.29 -10.37
CA ILE A 23 3.25 8.31 -11.40
C ILE A 23 2.05 8.42 -12.36
N SER A 24 1.06 7.52 -12.25
CA SER A 24 -0.08 7.51 -13.16
C SER A 24 -1.12 8.57 -12.77
N GLU A 25 -1.56 9.36 -13.76
CA GLU A 25 -2.66 10.32 -13.62
C GLU A 25 -4.05 9.66 -13.79
N ASN A 26 -4.08 8.41 -14.27
CA ASN A 26 -5.31 7.67 -14.49
C ASN A 26 -5.68 6.83 -13.27
N LEU A 27 -6.82 7.16 -12.65
CA LEU A 27 -7.43 6.37 -11.57
C LEU A 27 -7.54 4.87 -11.92
N SER A 28 -7.87 4.54 -13.16
CA SER A 28 -8.01 3.14 -13.60
C SER A 28 -6.69 2.35 -13.53
N ASP A 29 -5.55 3.01 -13.75
CA ASP A 29 -4.24 2.37 -13.59
C ASP A 29 -3.86 2.24 -12.11
N VAL A 30 -4.20 3.25 -11.28
CA VAL A 30 -4.02 3.17 -9.82
C VAL A 30 -4.83 2.01 -9.23
N GLU A 31 -6.08 1.82 -9.67
CA GLU A 31 -6.91 0.69 -9.24
C GLU A 31 -6.32 -0.66 -9.66
N LYS A 32 -5.79 -0.77 -10.88
CA LYS A 32 -5.08 -2.00 -11.33
C LYS A 32 -3.84 -2.29 -10.50
N ILE A 33 -3.08 -1.25 -10.13
CA ILE A 33 -1.90 -1.41 -9.27
C ILE A 33 -2.32 -1.85 -7.87
N LYS A 34 -3.40 -1.26 -7.33
CA LYS A 34 -3.98 -1.66 -6.04
C LYS A 34 -4.39 -3.13 -6.04
N ASP A 35 -5.08 -3.59 -7.07
CA ASP A 35 -5.55 -4.97 -7.15
C ASP A 35 -4.37 -5.95 -7.23
N GLN A 36 -3.37 -5.65 -8.07
CA GLN A 36 -2.15 -6.45 -8.17
C GLN A 36 -1.37 -6.50 -6.86
N LEU A 37 -1.26 -5.37 -6.15
CA LEU A 37 -0.59 -5.33 -4.85
C LEU A 37 -1.33 -6.18 -3.82
N LYS A 38 -2.67 -6.09 -3.76
CA LYS A 38 -3.48 -6.91 -2.85
C LYS A 38 -3.32 -8.41 -3.13
N ASP A 39 -3.30 -8.80 -4.40
CA ASP A 39 -3.10 -10.20 -4.80
C ASP A 39 -1.72 -10.72 -4.37
N ILE A 40 -0.66 -9.94 -4.61
CA ILE A 40 0.71 -10.29 -4.19
C ILE A 40 0.81 -10.38 -2.66
N LEU A 41 0.24 -9.42 -1.95
CA LEU A 41 0.23 -9.38 -0.47
C LEU A 41 -0.47 -10.60 0.12
N ASN A 42 -1.60 -11.00 -0.47
CA ASN A 42 -2.30 -12.20 -0.04
C ASN A 42 -1.52 -13.47 -0.40
N SER A 43 -1.14 -13.65 -1.66
CA SER A 43 -0.57 -14.89 -2.18
C SER A 43 0.83 -15.17 -1.68
N LYS A 44 1.70 -14.14 -1.60
CA LYS A 44 3.10 -14.32 -1.18
C LYS A 44 3.34 -14.13 0.31
N PHE A 45 2.56 -13.27 0.96
CA PHE A 45 2.83 -12.83 2.33
C PHE A 45 1.70 -13.17 3.30
N ASN A 46 0.61 -13.81 2.84
CA ASN A 46 -0.56 -14.15 3.64
C ASN A 46 -1.18 -12.92 4.36
N ILE A 47 -0.99 -11.73 3.78
CA ILE A 47 -1.54 -10.47 4.27
C ILE A 47 -2.97 -10.34 3.72
N SER A 48 -3.96 -10.59 4.57
CA SER A 48 -5.38 -10.53 4.16
C SER A 48 -5.98 -9.14 4.32
N HIS A 49 -5.38 -8.30 5.15
CA HIS A 49 -5.83 -6.92 5.37
C HIS A 49 -4.69 -5.97 5.02
N SER A 50 -4.91 -5.09 4.04
CA SER A 50 -3.94 -4.05 3.69
C SER A 50 -4.62 -2.72 3.43
N THR A 51 -4.06 -1.67 4.03
CA THR A 51 -4.41 -0.28 3.81
C THR A 51 -3.30 0.32 2.95
N LEU A 52 -3.60 0.60 1.68
CA LEU A 52 -2.64 1.19 0.75
C LEU A 52 -3.15 2.58 0.36
N GLU A 53 -2.44 3.59 0.82
CA GLU A 53 -2.68 4.99 0.45
C GLU A 53 -1.90 5.27 -0.84
N PHE A 54 -2.58 5.78 -1.88
CA PHE A 54 -1.93 6.06 -3.16
C PHE A 54 -1.71 7.56 -3.30
N GLU A 55 -0.44 7.95 -3.32
CA GLU A 55 -0.03 9.34 -3.48
C GLU A 55 0.48 9.56 -4.90
N HIS A 56 0.15 10.69 -5.52
CA HIS A 56 0.67 11.01 -6.84
C HIS A 56 2.08 11.59 -6.70
N SER A 57 2.98 11.31 -7.64
CA SER A 57 4.38 11.81 -7.60
C SER A 57 4.53 13.35 -7.53
N ILE A 58 3.48 14.10 -7.83
CA ILE A 58 3.42 15.56 -7.71
C ILE A 58 3.14 16.02 -6.27
N ASP A 59 2.54 15.16 -5.45
CA ASP A 59 2.12 15.39 -4.07
C ASP A 59 3.07 14.73 -3.05
N ALA A 60 4.05 13.95 -3.52
CA ALA A 60 5.07 13.28 -2.70
C ALA A 60 6.07 14.24 -2.01
N SER A 61 5.74 15.52 -1.94
CA SER A 61 6.38 16.50 -1.05
C SER A 61 5.54 16.63 0.22
N CYS A 62 5.40 15.55 0.99
CA CYS A 62 4.79 15.64 2.31
C CYS A 62 5.81 15.25 3.39
N GLU A 63 6.00 16.21 4.28
CA GLU A 63 7.01 16.34 5.31
C GLU A 63 6.99 15.18 6.31
N GLU A 64 8.16 14.57 6.54
CA GLU A 64 8.44 13.78 7.74
C GLU A 64 8.27 14.67 8.98
N ASN A 65 7.08 14.65 9.58
CA ASN A 65 6.91 15.06 10.97
C ASN A 65 6.79 13.78 11.80
N ASP A 66 7.95 13.31 12.26
CA ASP A 66 8.15 12.32 13.33
C ASP A 66 7.40 12.71 14.61
#